data_AF-A0A5J6WVE7-F1
#
_entry.id   AF-A0A5J6WVE7-F1
#
_cell.length_a   1.000
_cell.length_b   1.000
_cell.length_c   1.000
_cell.angle_alpha   90.00
_cell.angle_beta   90.00
_cell.angle_gamma   90.00
#
_symmetry.space_group_name_H-M   'P 1'
#
loop_
_entity.id
_entity.type
_entity.pdbx_description
1 polymer ?
#
loop_
_entity_poly.entity_id
_entity_poly.type
_entity_poly.pdbx_seq_one_letter_code
_entity_poly.pdbx_strand_id
1 'polypeptide(L)'
;MNHNTSALLILLLLVWSAEATAAVTKRQLSNAPLRNFLFIENQEDNNLFVSPTDSLDPRLTGANVWTSLKGKGQVSLAYVDNGENRAVDNWNIDMWEEGPIRHPYINQRCIMTYTRCDSNTAEAINKPAVVDSKGFYGLLGAANGWGHAKISPGFFDYLRNMPVGAILHREMNLCRTRDQYDATTGARCADQKSGDWYVRQMQHKKAGHLRFIQTNAISEVIVDSNGNPYVLPGSQGCQNYRLSTRDGILCRFLDYNFTEDGSQTFSNPYLYTNVKEAALNSAIGSADIQMSADLSYWVSKGNSYDVRYLRGQSSVYLFLSSNFFKQVVKLGLQARLTRDLINFNMKSGLAPESGYYEFSGTTEIKIKPRQFSVSILSSDGVTSPYQEGKVGQDVLSFPYNISDSGPASADLLEIAVAQDTGTPDQGRCTFYPPGQFKSDKGVPIPIRLTFDSTLHGTGYQHAIRCDNTPVDIRALGIRDSQPPLAWTDPNGDKGITRFYSLALEFDLTDPAVQRTSNGWPWEGVVQQSGTITVKGTWR
;
A
#
# COMPACT_ATOMS: atom_id res chain seq x y z
N MET A 1 -67.60 -83.61 -19.19
CA MET A 1 -68.51 -82.81 -20.05
C MET A 1 -68.92 -81.56 -19.27
N ASN A 2 -68.99 -80.43 -19.98
CA ASN A 2 -69.50 -79.10 -19.61
C ASN A 2 -68.58 -78.09 -18.89
N HIS A 3 -67.69 -77.51 -19.70
CA HIS A 3 -67.57 -76.08 -20.06
C HIS A 3 -67.95 -74.94 -19.09
N ASN A 4 -66.92 -74.10 -18.81
CA ASN A 4 -66.77 -72.69 -19.22
C ASN A 4 -66.55 -71.60 -18.14
N THR A 5 -65.32 -71.08 -18.17
CA THR A 5 -64.89 -69.65 -18.20
C THR A 5 -65.21 -68.70 -17.03
N SER A 6 -64.17 -68.21 -16.35
CA SER A 6 -63.63 -66.83 -16.55
C SER A 6 -62.80 -66.31 -15.36
N ALA A 7 -61.52 -66.04 -15.63
CA ALA A 7 -60.70 -64.85 -15.32
C ALA A 7 -60.67 -64.15 -13.92
N LEU A 8 -59.48 -63.60 -13.64
CA LEU A 8 -59.10 -62.57 -12.64
C LEU A 8 -58.97 -63.09 -11.18
N LEU A 9 -57.97 -62.74 -10.35
CA LEU A 9 -57.00 -61.65 -10.36
C LEU A 9 -55.89 -61.98 -9.33
N ILE A 10 -54.62 -61.83 -9.69
CA ILE A 10 -53.48 -61.85 -8.75
C ILE A 10 -53.33 -60.43 -8.20
N LEU A 11 -53.36 -60.25 -6.88
CA LEU A 11 -52.92 -59.01 -6.23
C LEU A 11 -52.08 -59.34 -4.98
N LEU A 12 -50.77 -59.46 -5.18
CA LEU A 12 -49.77 -59.37 -4.12
C LEU A 12 -49.43 -57.88 -3.92
N LEU A 13 -50.03 -57.27 -2.89
CA LEU A 13 -49.64 -55.94 -2.41
C LEU A 13 -48.36 -56.06 -1.57
N LEU A 14 -47.21 -55.96 -2.25
CA LEU A 14 -45.97 -55.55 -1.62
C LEU A 14 -46.06 -54.04 -1.36
N VAL A 15 -46.38 -53.68 -0.12
CA VAL A 15 -46.23 -52.30 0.37
C VAL A 15 -44.72 -52.05 0.51
N TRP A 16 -44.09 -51.60 -0.57
CA TRP A 16 -42.86 -50.82 -0.47
C TRP A 16 -43.27 -49.43 -0.02
N SER A 17 -43.19 -49.17 1.27
CA SER A 17 -43.07 -47.81 1.79
C SER A 17 -41.73 -47.26 1.27
N ALA A 18 -41.77 -46.64 0.09
CA ALA A 18 -40.76 -45.65 -0.25
C ALA A 18 -40.91 -44.53 0.78
N GLU A 19 -40.11 -44.56 1.84
CA GLU A 19 -39.83 -43.36 2.61
C GLU A 19 -39.20 -42.37 1.63
N ALA A 20 -40.02 -41.48 1.09
CA ALA A 20 -39.55 -40.27 0.46
C ALA A 20 -38.90 -39.44 1.58
N THR A 21 -37.65 -39.75 1.92
CA THR A 21 -36.81 -38.83 2.67
C THR A 21 -36.68 -37.60 1.80
N ALA A 22 -37.42 -36.55 2.13
CA ALA A 22 -37.37 -35.31 1.39
C ALA A 22 -35.90 -34.89 1.26
N ALA A 23 -35.43 -34.62 0.04
CA ALA A 23 -34.10 -34.04 -0.14
C ALA A 23 -34.13 -32.56 0.26
N VAL A 24 -32.95 -31.93 0.40
CA VAL A 24 -32.83 -30.48 0.51
C VAL A 24 -33.71 -29.78 -0.54
N THR A 25 -34.48 -28.77 -0.09
CA THR A 25 -35.38 -28.03 -0.99
C THR A 25 -34.57 -27.02 -1.81
N LYS A 26 -34.36 -27.33 -3.10
CA LYS A 26 -33.72 -26.41 -4.05
C LYS A 26 -34.68 -25.27 -4.42
N ARG A 27 -34.21 -24.04 -4.30
CA ARG A 27 -34.93 -22.80 -4.60
C ARG A 27 -34.10 -21.97 -5.58
N GLN A 28 -34.57 -21.92 -6.83
CA GLN A 28 -34.01 -21.02 -7.83
C GLN A 28 -34.56 -19.62 -7.59
N LEU A 29 -33.68 -18.68 -7.23
CA LEU A 29 -34.03 -17.28 -7.06
C LEU A 29 -34.02 -16.57 -8.41
N SER A 30 -34.78 -15.48 -8.53
CA SER A 30 -34.72 -14.63 -9.72
C SER A 30 -33.33 -14.02 -9.87
N ASN A 31 -32.90 -13.81 -11.11
CA ASN A 31 -31.61 -13.20 -11.41
C ASN A 31 -31.43 -11.89 -10.64
N ALA A 32 -30.27 -11.70 -10.02
CA ALA A 32 -29.96 -10.48 -9.31
C ALA A 32 -29.76 -9.31 -10.29
N PRO A 33 -30.06 -8.07 -9.88
CA PRO A 33 -29.73 -6.90 -10.68
C PRO A 33 -28.21 -6.77 -10.86
N LEU A 34 -27.79 -6.22 -12.01
CA LEU A 34 -26.40 -5.83 -12.25
C LEU A 34 -25.97 -4.77 -11.22
N ARG A 35 -24.77 -4.94 -10.65
CA ARG A 35 -24.14 -3.97 -9.75
C ARG A 35 -22.78 -3.53 -10.22
N ASN A 36 -22.42 -2.31 -9.86
CA ASN A 36 -21.15 -1.71 -10.24
C ASN A 36 -20.22 -1.62 -9.04
N PHE A 37 -18.94 -1.85 -9.28
CA PHE A 37 -17.92 -1.71 -8.25
C PHE A 37 -16.68 -0.97 -8.74
N LEU A 38 -16.02 -0.33 -7.78
CA LEU A 38 -14.69 0.24 -7.89
C LEU A 38 -13.70 -0.71 -7.20
N PHE A 39 -12.67 -1.13 -7.92
CA PHE A 39 -11.54 -1.84 -7.34
C PHE A 39 -10.42 -0.87 -6.99
N ILE A 40 -9.87 -0.99 -5.79
CA ILE A 40 -8.84 -0.10 -5.25
C ILE A 40 -7.66 -0.94 -4.76
N GLU A 41 -6.44 -0.58 -5.17
CA GLU A 41 -5.22 -1.22 -4.71
C GLU A 41 -4.10 -0.21 -4.39
N ASN A 42 -3.24 -0.57 -3.44
CA ASN A 42 -2.00 0.14 -3.14
C ASN A 42 -0.80 -0.80 -3.35
N GLN A 43 0.19 -0.35 -4.11
CA GLN A 43 1.42 -1.11 -4.37
C GLN A 43 2.33 -1.26 -3.14
N GLU A 44 2.16 -0.46 -2.09
CA GLU A 44 3.02 -0.50 -0.90
C GLU A 44 2.65 -1.65 0.06
N ASP A 45 1.36 -1.79 0.37
CA ASP A 45 0.92 -2.60 1.52
C ASP A 45 0.19 -3.90 1.13
N ASN A 46 0.06 -4.22 -0.17
CA ASN A 46 -0.77 -5.32 -0.69
C ASN A 46 -2.24 -5.29 -0.22
N ASN A 47 -2.71 -4.12 0.21
CA ASN A 47 -4.09 -3.91 0.63
C ASN A 47 -4.97 -3.75 -0.62
N LEU A 48 -6.11 -4.44 -0.60
CA LEU A 48 -7.07 -4.48 -1.69
C LEU A 48 -8.46 -4.19 -1.16
N PHE A 49 -9.21 -3.42 -1.93
CA PHE A 49 -10.54 -3.00 -1.54
C PHE A 49 -11.50 -3.00 -2.71
N VAL A 50 -12.71 -3.49 -2.45
CA VAL A 50 -13.81 -3.46 -3.41
C VAL A 50 -14.94 -2.62 -2.80
N SER A 51 -15.34 -1.58 -3.52
CA SER A 51 -16.47 -0.74 -3.11
C SER A 51 -17.58 -0.82 -4.13
N PRO A 52 -18.84 -1.08 -3.71
CA PRO A 52 -19.98 -0.82 -4.57
C PRO A 52 -20.08 0.68 -4.86
N THR A 53 -20.62 1.04 -6.03
CA THR A 53 -20.71 2.43 -6.49
C THR A 53 -22.14 2.90 -6.76
N ASP A 54 -23.09 1.96 -6.93
CA ASP A 54 -24.50 2.24 -7.17
C ASP A 54 -25.42 1.72 -6.05
N SER A 55 -25.29 0.45 -5.67
CA SER A 55 -26.11 -0.19 -4.64
C SER A 55 -25.37 -1.37 -4.00
N LEU A 56 -25.77 -1.71 -2.77
CA LEU A 56 -25.09 -2.73 -1.97
C LEU A 56 -25.38 -4.16 -2.45
N ASP A 57 -26.63 -4.50 -2.76
CA ASP A 57 -27.06 -5.90 -2.98
C ASP A 57 -27.28 -6.20 -4.47
N PRO A 58 -26.77 -7.34 -5.03
CA PRO A 58 -25.95 -8.36 -4.38
C PRO A 58 -24.56 -7.86 -4.00
N ARG A 59 -24.10 -8.28 -2.82
CA ARG A 59 -22.90 -7.75 -2.18
C ARG A 59 -21.63 -8.22 -2.88
N LEU A 60 -20.75 -7.27 -3.13
CA LEU A 60 -19.34 -7.46 -3.40
C LEU A 60 -18.62 -6.26 -2.81
N THR A 61 -18.10 -6.41 -1.59
CA THR A 61 -17.59 -5.27 -0.83
C THR A 61 -16.60 -5.66 0.24
N GLY A 62 -15.67 -4.75 0.52
CA GLY A 62 -14.80 -4.76 1.70
C GLY A 62 -13.33 -4.90 1.36
N ALA A 63 -12.50 -4.76 2.38
CA ALA A 63 -11.05 -4.89 2.27
C ALA A 63 -10.57 -6.31 2.60
N ASN A 64 -9.43 -6.71 2.02
CA ASN A 64 -8.76 -7.97 2.36
C ASN A 64 -8.18 -7.98 3.79
N VAL A 65 -7.90 -6.80 4.36
CA VAL A 65 -7.30 -6.64 5.69
C VAL A 65 -8.11 -5.71 6.60
N TRP A 66 -7.84 -5.80 7.90
CA TRP A 66 -8.35 -4.83 8.87
C TRP A 66 -7.62 -3.50 8.78
N THR A 67 -8.37 -2.42 8.93
CA THR A 67 -7.86 -1.06 9.10
C THR A 67 -7.72 -0.72 10.58
N SER A 68 -7.18 0.47 10.88
CA SER A 68 -7.19 1.01 12.26
C SER A 68 -8.61 1.21 12.84
N LEU A 69 -9.64 1.12 11.99
CA LEU A 69 -11.05 1.25 12.36
C LEU A 69 -11.72 -0.08 12.73
N LYS A 70 -10.96 -1.18 12.86
CA LYS A 70 -11.46 -2.45 13.39
C LYS A 70 -12.17 -2.23 14.73
N GLY A 71 -13.42 -2.65 14.82
CA GLY A 71 -14.28 -2.49 16.02
C GLY A 71 -14.75 -1.05 16.28
N LYS A 72 -14.31 -0.06 15.49
CA LYS A 72 -14.69 1.36 15.55
C LYS A 72 -15.39 1.81 14.26
N GLY A 73 -16.15 0.89 13.66
CA GLY A 73 -16.84 1.08 12.39
C GLY A 73 -16.67 -0.12 11.48
N GLN A 74 -15.42 -0.55 11.23
CA GLN A 74 -15.17 -1.76 10.46
C GLN A 74 -15.40 -2.99 11.34
N VAL A 75 -16.42 -3.77 11.02
CA VAL A 75 -16.81 -4.97 11.78
C VAL A 75 -16.72 -6.25 10.96
N SER A 76 -16.26 -6.13 9.71
CA SER A 76 -16.07 -7.24 8.77
C SER A 76 -14.99 -6.94 7.74
N LEU A 77 -14.43 -8.02 7.18
CA LEU A 77 -13.60 -8.00 5.97
C LEU A 77 -14.44 -8.21 4.71
N ALA A 78 -13.78 -8.32 3.57
CA ALA A 78 -14.43 -8.47 2.27
C ALA A 78 -15.26 -9.76 2.13
N TYR A 79 -16.43 -9.61 1.51
CA TYR A 79 -17.38 -10.70 1.35
C TYR A 79 -18.31 -10.48 0.16
N VAL A 80 -19.01 -11.56 -0.20
CA VAL A 80 -20.08 -11.55 -1.18
C VAL A 80 -21.33 -12.23 -0.64
N ASP A 81 -22.46 -11.87 -1.23
CA ASP A 81 -23.71 -12.59 -1.08
C ASP A 81 -24.49 -12.59 -2.39
N ASN A 82 -25.63 -13.30 -2.39
CA ASN A 82 -26.54 -13.34 -3.51
C ASN A 82 -27.62 -12.24 -3.47
N GLY A 83 -27.47 -11.21 -2.63
CA GLY A 83 -28.43 -10.13 -2.44
C GLY A 83 -29.66 -10.50 -1.62
N GLU A 84 -29.70 -11.68 -0.99
CA GLU A 84 -30.73 -12.04 -0.02
C GLU A 84 -30.13 -12.54 1.29
N ASN A 85 -30.49 -11.88 2.39
CA ASN A 85 -30.06 -12.27 3.74
C ASN A 85 -30.77 -13.55 4.19
N ARG A 86 -30.04 -14.66 4.24
CA ARG A 86 -30.51 -15.96 4.74
C ARG A 86 -29.82 -16.30 6.05
N ALA A 87 -30.58 -16.46 7.13
CA ALA A 87 -30.03 -16.77 8.44
C ALA A 87 -29.35 -18.16 8.44
N VAL A 88 -28.15 -18.28 9.00
CA VAL A 88 -27.38 -19.54 9.05
C VAL A 88 -26.93 -19.92 10.46
N ASP A 89 -27.56 -19.35 11.48
CA ASP A 89 -27.18 -19.57 12.88
C ASP A 89 -27.17 -21.07 13.26
N ASN A 90 -25.97 -21.60 13.54
CA ASN A 90 -25.75 -23.01 13.88
C ASN A 90 -26.14 -24.02 12.79
N TRP A 91 -26.31 -23.58 11.55
CA TRP A 91 -26.56 -24.48 10.42
C TRP A 91 -25.26 -25.09 9.90
N ASN A 92 -25.34 -26.27 9.32
CA ASN A 92 -24.25 -26.84 8.54
C ASN A 92 -24.40 -26.32 7.11
N ILE A 93 -23.35 -25.71 6.55
CA ILE A 93 -23.47 -25.00 5.29
C ILE A 93 -22.37 -25.36 4.29
N ASP A 94 -22.78 -25.37 3.02
CA ASP A 94 -21.90 -25.38 1.85
C ASP A 94 -22.17 -24.10 1.06
N MET A 95 -21.12 -23.48 0.55
CA MET A 95 -21.23 -22.35 -0.37
C MET A 95 -20.24 -22.50 -1.51
N TRP A 96 -20.74 -22.44 -2.73
CA TRP A 96 -19.91 -22.55 -3.92
C TRP A 96 -20.44 -21.68 -5.05
N GLU A 97 -19.60 -21.50 -6.06
CA GLU A 97 -19.91 -20.68 -7.22
C GLU A 97 -19.65 -21.45 -8.52
N GLU A 98 -20.55 -21.30 -9.48
CA GLU A 98 -20.25 -21.58 -10.89
C GLU A 98 -19.90 -20.25 -11.56
N GLY A 99 -18.63 -20.10 -11.95
CA GLY A 99 -18.10 -18.85 -12.46
C GLY A 99 -16.62 -18.94 -12.87
N PRO A 100 -16.03 -17.84 -13.35
CA PRO A 100 -14.66 -17.83 -13.84
C PRO A 100 -13.60 -17.83 -12.73
N ILE A 101 -13.99 -17.60 -11.47
CA ILE A 101 -13.07 -17.46 -10.34
C ILE A 101 -12.78 -18.84 -9.75
N ARG A 102 -11.50 -19.21 -9.71
CA ARG A 102 -11.05 -20.41 -8.99
C ARG A 102 -10.80 -20.08 -7.52
N HIS A 103 -11.26 -20.95 -6.64
CA HIS A 103 -11.19 -20.81 -5.18
C HIS A 103 -11.87 -19.52 -4.68
N PRO A 104 -13.13 -19.24 -5.02
CA PRO A 104 -13.74 -17.92 -4.75
C PRO A 104 -13.93 -17.65 -3.25
N TYR A 105 -14.23 -18.67 -2.45
CA TYR A 105 -14.64 -18.54 -1.04
C TYR A 105 -13.75 -19.38 -0.12
N ILE A 106 -13.52 -18.88 1.09
CA ILE A 106 -12.70 -19.57 2.10
C ILE A 106 -13.49 -20.08 3.30
N ASN A 107 -14.53 -19.35 3.70
CA ASN A 107 -15.38 -19.69 4.85
C ASN A 107 -16.65 -18.79 4.84
N GLN A 108 -17.58 -19.01 5.75
CA GLN A 108 -18.66 -18.08 6.04
C GLN A 108 -18.10 -16.79 6.63
N ARG A 109 -18.44 -15.66 6.02
CA ARG A 109 -18.22 -14.34 6.62
C ARG A 109 -19.15 -14.15 7.82
N CYS A 110 -18.66 -13.53 8.87
CA CYS A 110 -19.46 -13.07 10.01
C CYS A 110 -19.03 -11.68 10.49
N ILE A 111 -19.91 -11.04 11.26
CA ILE A 111 -19.60 -9.79 11.96
C ILE A 111 -18.84 -10.13 13.23
N MET A 112 -17.75 -9.42 13.51
CA MET A 112 -16.81 -9.78 14.59
C MET A 112 -17.42 -9.88 16.00
N THR A 113 -18.59 -9.27 16.24
CA THR A 113 -19.31 -9.33 17.52
C THR A 113 -20.30 -10.50 17.61
N TYR A 114 -20.51 -11.24 16.53
CA TYR A 114 -21.43 -12.35 16.47
C TYR A 114 -20.88 -13.60 17.17
N THR A 115 -21.78 -14.37 17.76
CA THR A 115 -21.44 -15.66 18.37
C THR A 115 -20.82 -16.59 17.33
N ARG A 116 -19.71 -17.26 17.71
CA ARG A 116 -18.88 -18.12 16.85
C ARG A 116 -18.23 -17.42 15.65
N CYS A 117 -18.06 -16.10 15.74
CA CYS A 117 -17.22 -15.36 14.80
C CYS A 117 -15.81 -15.20 15.34
N ASP A 118 -14.79 -15.49 14.51
CA ASP A 118 -13.42 -15.12 14.81
C ASP A 118 -13.22 -13.63 14.49
N SER A 119 -13.00 -12.83 15.53
CA SER A 119 -12.84 -11.38 15.43
C SER A 119 -11.54 -10.96 14.73
N ASN A 120 -10.57 -11.86 14.54
CA ASN A 120 -9.33 -11.59 13.81
C ASN A 120 -9.46 -11.82 12.32
N THR A 121 -10.39 -12.67 11.90
CA THR A 121 -10.50 -13.09 10.49
C THR A 121 -11.88 -12.78 9.89
N ALA A 122 -12.86 -12.32 10.69
CA ALA A 122 -14.25 -12.05 10.29
C ALA A 122 -14.92 -13.27 9.61
N GLU A 123 -14.59 -14.46 10.07
CA GLU A 123 -15.16 -15.71 9.57
C GLU A 123 -15.57 -16.63 10.72
N ALA A 124 -16.38 -17.64 10.40
CA ALA A 124 -16.76 -18.65 11.40
C ALA A 124 -15.52 -19.25 12.07
N ILE A 125 -15.61 -19.44 13.40
CA ILE A 125 -14.57 -20.12 14.17
C ILE A 125 -14.42 -21.57 13.68
N ASN A 126 -15.56 -22.23 13.42
CA ASN A 126 -15.56 -23.52 12.75
C ASN A 126 -15.06 -23.34 11.31
N LYS A 127 -14.25 -24.28 10.84
CA LYS A 127 -13.69 -24.26 9.49
C LYS A 127 -14.42 -25.28 8.62
N PRO A 128 -14.60 -24.99 7.32
CA PRO A 128 -15.08 -25.97 6.37
C PRO A 128 -14.11 -27.15 6.31
N ALA A 129 -14.64 -28.37 6.15
CA ALA A 129 -13.82 -29.56 6.01
C ALA A 129 -13.10 -29.63 4.65
N VAL A 130 -13.68 -29.02 3.61
CA VAL A 130 -13.09 -28.95 2.27
C VAL A 130 -13.22 -27.54 1.70
N VAL A 131 -12.15 -27.01 1.12
CA VAL A 131 -12.17 -25.80 0.28
C VAL A 131 -11.51 -26.16 -1.05
N ASP A 132 -12.23 -26.01 -2.15
CA ASP A 132 -11.77 -26.39 -3.49
C ASP A 132 -11.92 -25.24 -4.49
N SER A 133 -11.79 -25.55 -5.79
CA SER A 133 -11.85 -24.56 -6.86
C SER A 133 -13.19 -23.83 -6.99
N LYS A 134 -14.28 -24.35 -6.43
CA LYS A 134 -15.64 -23.79 -6.54
C LYS A 134 -16.12 -23.12 -5.26
N GLY A 135 -15.62 -23.53 -4.10
CA GLY A 135 -16.04 -22.94 -2.82
C GLY A 135 -15.63 -23.75 -1.61
N PHE A 136 -16.43 -23.68 -0.56
CA PHE A 136 -16.20 -24.40 0.68
C PHE A 136 -17.37 -25.32 1.04
N TYR A 137 -17.05 -26.43 1.69
CA TYR A 137 -17.98 -27.50 2.01
C TYR A 137 -17.75 -28.06 3.41
N GLY A 138 -18.81 -28.49 4.07
CA GLY A 138 -18.78 -29.09 5.40
C GLY A 138 -18.46 -28.09 6.50
N LEU A 139 -18.94 -26.85 6.41
CA LEU A 139 -18.89 -25.94 7.55
C LEU A 139 -19.96 -26.34 8.55
N LEU A 140 -19.59 -27.12 9.56
CA LEU A 140 -20.52 -27.60 10.59
C LEU A 140 -20.72 -26.54 11.67
N GLY A 141 -21.98 -26.16 11.94
CA GLY A 141 -22.32 -25.17 12.96
C GLY A 141 -21.80 -23.76 12.67
N ALA A 142 -22.26 -23.16 11.57
CA ALA A 142 -21.92 -21.80 11.15
C ALA A 142 -22.13 -20.73 12.25
N ALA A 143 -21.40 -19.63 12.14
CA ALA A 143 -21.52 -18.50 13.04
C ALA A 143 -22.90 -17.85 12.92
N ASN A 144 -23.25 -17.06 13.92
CA ASN A 144 -24.50 -16.32 13.85
C ASN A 144 -24.50 -15.34 12.68
N GLY A 145 -25.69 -15.00 12.17
CA GLY A 145 -25.90 -14.06 11.08
C GLY A 145 -26.29 -14.73 9.76
N TRP A 146 -25.70 -14.23 8.68
CA TRP A 146 -26.17 -14.48 7.31
C TRP A 146 -25.23 -15.40 6.53
N GLY A 147 -25.80 -16.13 5.56
CA GLY A 147 -25.08 -16.98 4.60
C GLY A 147 -24.28 -16.16 3.59
N HIS A 148 -23.31 -15.39 4.07
CA HIS A 148 -22.38 -14.58 3.29
C HIS A 148 -21.04 -15.31 3.18
N ALA A 149 -20.42 -15.27 2.00
CA ALA A 149 -19.12 -15.91 1.79
C ALA A 149 -18.00 -14.90 1.96
N LYS A 150 -16.99 -15.24 2.76
CA LYS A 150 -15.73 -14.50 2.80
C LYS A 150 -14.96 -14.83 1.53
N ILE A 151 -14.56 -13.79 0.78
CA ILE A 151 -13.84 -13.98 -0.48
C ILE A 151 -12.36 -14.30 -0.24
N SER A 152 -11.78 -15.07 -1.13
CA SER A 152 -10.38 -15.52 -1.06
C SER A 152 -9.40 -14.49 -1.67
N PRO A 153 -8.08 -14.67 -1.47
CA PRO A 153 -7.06 -13.96 -2.24
C PRO A 153 -7.22 -14.17 -3.76
N GLY A 154 -7.55 -15.37 -4.21
CA GLY A 154 -7.76 -15.67 -5.64
C GLY A 154 -8.95 -14.90 -6.25
N PHE A 155 -9.97 -14.60 -5.45
CA PHE A 155 -11.06 -13.71 -5.85
C PHE A 155 -10.54 -12.30 -6.11
N PHE A 156 -9.76 -11.75 -5.19
CA PHE A 156 -9.15 -10.43 -5.34
C PHE A 156 -8.21 -10.36 -6.55
N ASP A 157 -7.40 -11.39 -6.78
CA ASP A 157 -6.50 -11.46 -7.94
C ASP A 157 -7.27 -11.49 -9.26
N TYR A 158 -8.40 -12.18 -9.31
CA TYR A 158 -9.30 -12.11 -10.47
C TYR A 158 -9.81 -10.68 -10.69
N LEU A 159 -10.33 -10.03 -9.63
CA LEU A 159 -10.85 -8.66 -9.75
C LEU A 159 -9.78 -7.65 -10.13
N ARG A 160 -8.55 -7.80 -9.64
CA ARG A 160 -7.40 -6.97 -10.01
C ARG A 160 -7.14 -7.03 -11.52
N ASN A 161 -7.09 -8.24 -12.08
CA ASN A 161 -6.81 -8.50 -13.48
C ASN A 161 -8.01 -8.32 -14.42
N MET A 162 -9.23 -8.26 -13.87
CA MET A 162 -10.43 -7.99 -14.64
C MET A 162 -10.36 -6.60 -15.31
N PRO A 163 -10.59 -6.49 -16.64
CA PRO A 163 -10.61 -5.20 -17.32
C PRO A 163 -11.73 -4.30 -16.82
N VAL A 164 -11.49 -2.98 -16.81
CA VAL A 164 -12.53 -1.98 -16.56
C VAL A 164 -13.59 -2.06 -17.67
N GLY A 165 -14.86 -1.98 -17.30
CA GLY A 165 -16.02 -2.16 -18.19
C GLY A 165 -16.51 -3.61 -18.33
N ALA A 166 -15.70 -4.60 -17.95
CA ALA A 166 -16.11 -6.00 -18.01
C ALA A 166 -17.20 -6.34 -17.00
N ILE A 167 -18.00 -7.36 -17.29
CA ILE A 167 -19.06 -7.89 -16.41
C ILE A 167 -18.66 -9.29 -15.94
N LEU A 168 -18.66 -9.48 -14.62
CA LEU A 168 -18.44 -10.75 -13.95
C LEU A 168 -19.79 -11.44 -13.74
N HIS A 169 -20.00 -12.54 -14.46
CA HIS A 169 -21.17 -13.41 -14.35
C HIS A 169 -20.87 -14.57 -13.41
N ARG A 170 -21.75 -14.81 -12.42
CA ARG A 170 -21.55 -15.81 -11.37
C ARG A 170 -22.88 -16.44 -10.97
N GLU A 171 -22.92 -17.74 -10.74
CA GLU A 171 -24.03 -18.41 -10.06
C GLU A 171 -23.60 -18.80 -8.65
N MET A 172 -24.19 -18.16 -7.64
CA MET A 172 -23.89 -18.46 -6.25
C MET A 172 -24.88 -19.46 -5.69
N ASN A 173 -24.33 -20.47 -5.03
CA ASN A 173 -25.07 -21.53 -4.36
C ASN A 173 -24.84 -21.42 -2.85
N LEU A 174 -25.92 -21.36 -2.07
CA LEU A 174 -25.92 -21.45 -0.62
C LEU A 174 -26.80 -22.61 -0.20
N CYS A 175 -26.20 -23.66 0.36
CA CYS A 175 -26.94 -24.76 0.95
C CYS A 175 -26.81 -24.73 2.48
N ARG A 176 -27.91 -24.94 3.19
CA ARG A 176 -27.93 -25.09 4.65
C ARG A 176 -28.78 -26.29 5.06
N THR A 177 -28.28 -27.05 6.03
CA THR A 177 -28.96 -28.20 6.64
C THR A 177 -28.65 -28.30 8.14
N ARG A 178 -29.51 -28.99 8.92
CA ARG A 178 -29.20 -29.38 10.29
C ARG A 178 -28.57 -30.78 10.36
N ASP A 179 -28.65 -31.53 9.27
CA ASP A 179 -28.07 -32.87 9.17
C ASP A 179 -26.55 -32.78 9.16
N GLN A 180 -25.90 -33.68 9.89
CA GLN A 180 -24.45 -33.80 9.86
C GLN A 180 -24.02 -34.61 8.64
N TYR A 181 -22.94 -34.19 7.99
CA TYR A 181 -22.34 -34.87 6.85
C TYR A 181 -20.83 -34.65 6.85
N ASP A 182 -20.10 -35.56 6.20
CA ASP A 182 -18.65 -35.50 6.05
C ASP A 182 -18.28 -35.09 4.63
N ALA A 183 -17.85 -33.83 4.46
CA ALA A 183 -17.46 -33.33 3.16
C ALA A 183 -16.14 -33.94 2.64
N THR A 184 -15.31 -34.53 3.51
CA THR A 184 -14.04 -35.16 3.13
C THR A 184 -14.25 -36.47 2.36
N THR A 185 -15.39 -37.14 2.57
CA THR A 185 -15.79 -38.33 1.81
C THR A 185 -16.60 -37.98 0.56
N GLY A 186 -16.73 -36.69 0.23
CA GLY A 186 -17.50 -36.20 -0.91
C GLY A 186 -18.98 -35.94 -0.65
N ALA A 187 -19.50 -36.16 0.57
CA ALA A 187 -20.88 -35.82 0.88
C ALA A 187 -21.08 -34.29 0.85
N ARG A 188 -22.26 -33.83 0.42
CA ARG A 188 -22.58 -32.39 0.36
C ARG A 188 -23.89 -32.08 1.07
N CYS A 189 -24.04 -30.83 1.49
CA CYS A 189 -25.28 -30.31 2.03
C CYS A 189 -26.47 -30.56 1.09
N ALA A 190 -26.27 -30.42 -0.23
CA ALA A 190 -27.34 -30.60 -1.22
C ALA A 190 -27.91 -32.03 -1.26
N ASP A 191 -27.17 -33.02 -0.74
CA ASP A 191 -27.56 -34.44 -0.74
C ASP A 191 -28.29 -34.86 0.55
N GLN A 192 -28.49 -33.92 1.49
CA GLN A 192 -29.04 -34.24 2.81
C GLN A 192 -30.58 -34.35 2.82
N LYS A 193 -31.10 -34.98 3.89
CA LYS A 193 -32.53 -35.30 4.07
C LYS A 193 -33.39 -34.09 4.50
N SER A 194 -32.78 -32.96 4.77
CA SER A 194 -33.50 -31.75 5.15
C SER A 194 -32.64 -30.51 4.91
N GLY A 195 -33.27 -29.38 4.62
CA GLY A 195 -32.56 -28.12 4.44
C GLY A 195 -33.09 -27.29 3.28
N ASP A 196 -32.41 -26.17 3.03
CA ASP A 196 -32.67 -25.29 1.89
C ASP A 196 -31.40 -25.13 1.05
N TRP A 197 -31.55 -25.14 -0.26
CA TRP A 197 -30.49 -24.82 -1.22
C TRP A 197 -30.94 -23.68 -2.12
N TYR A 198 -30.31 -22.52 -1.97
CA TYR A 198 -30.59 -21.32 -2.75
C TYR A 198 -29.58 -21.17 -3.88
N VAL A 199 -30.08 -20.91 -5.09
CA VAL A 199 -29.27 -20.67 -6.28
C VAL A 199 -29.66 -19.34 -6.89
N ARG A 200 -28.68 -18.49 -7.19
CA ARG A 200 -28.94 -17.20 -7.85
C ARG A 200 -27.82 -16.80 -8.80
N GLN A 201 -28.23 -16.34 -9.97
CA GLN A 201 -27.36 -15.69 -10.96
C GLN A 201 -27.10 -14.24 -10.55
N MET A 202 -25.84 -13.81 -10.60
CA MET A 202 -25.36 -12.50 -10.21
C MET A 202 -24.48 -11.89 -11.29
N GLN A 203 -24.50 -10.57 -11.36
CA GLN A 203 -23.65 -9.81 -12.27
C GLN A 203 -23.01 -8.61 -11.56
N HIS A 204 -21.70 -8.50 -11.65
CA HIS A 204 -20.93 -7.37 -11.12
C HIS A 204 -20.05 -6.77 -12.22
N LYS A 205 -20.22 -5.49 -12.52
CA LYS A 205 -19.42 -4.77 -13.51
C LYS A 205 -18.30 -3.98 -12.82
N LYS A 206 -17.08 -4.10 -13.31
CA LYS A 206 -15.94 -3.30 -12.85
C LYS A 206 -16.01 -1.92 -13.48
N ALA A 207 -16.66 -0.97 -12.83
CA ALA A 207 -16.85 0.37 -13.36
C ALA A 207 -15.58 1.23 -13.29
N GLY A 208 -14.69 0.92 -12.35
CA GLY A 208 -13.40 1.60 -12.25
C GLY A 208 -12.32 0.79 -11.55
N HIS A 209 -11.08 1.23 -11.75
CA HIS A 209 -9.88 0.72 -11.10
C HIS A 209 -9.01 1.89 -10.67
N LEU A 210 -8.85 2.07 -9.36
CA LEU A 210 -7.96 3.06 -8.77
C LEU A 210 -6.72 2.36 -8.20
N ARG A 211 -5.55 2.65 -8.77
CA ARG A 211 -4.28 2.08 -8.35
C ARG A 211 -3.38 3.17 -7.81
N PHE A 212 -3.06 3.11 -6.53
CA PHE A 212 -2.10 4.00 -5.89
C PHE A 212 -0.65 3.56 -6.19
N ILE A 213 0.20 4.54 -6.52
CA ILE A 213 1.56 4.36 -6.99
C ILE A 213 2.50 5.11 -6.05
N GLN A 214 3.67 4.53 -5.81
CA GLN A 214 4.71 5.16 -5.00
C GLN A 214 5.31 6.37 -5.70
N THR A 215 5.28 7.52 -5.02
CA THR A 215 6.04 8.71 -5.41
C THR A 215 7.54 8.56 -5.11
N ASN A 216 7.88 7.84 -4.04
CA ASN A 216 9.24 7.71 -3.46
C ASN A 216 9.94 9.04 -3.19
N ALA A 217 9.19 10.15 -3.16
CA ALA A 217 9.71 11.49 -3.00
C ALA A 217 10.05 11.78 -1.53
N ILE A 218 11.19 12.43 -1.30
CA ILE A 218 11.59 12.94 0.02
C ILE A 218 11.59 14.46 -0.03
N SER A 219 10.96 15.07 0.98
CA SER A 219 11.12 16.48 1.26
C SER A 219 11.67 16.69 2.66
N GLU A 220 12.67 17.57 2.77
CA GLU A 220 13.11 18.09 4.05
C GLU A 220 12.52 19.47 4.30
N VAL A 221 11.95 19.64 5.49
CA VAL A 221 11.31 20.87 5.91
C VAL A 221 11.98 21.35 7.19
N ILE A 222 12.58 22.54 7.15
CA ILE A 222 13.06 23.22 8.35
C ILE A 222 11.94 24.05 8.96
N VAL A 223 11.84 24.06 10.28
CA VAL A 223 10.78 24.75 11.03
C VAL A 223 11.40 25.70 12.04
N ASP A 224 11.03 26.98 11.99
CA ASP A 224 11.47 27.97 12.98
C ASP A 224 10.69 27.85 14.31
N SER A 225 11.11 28.59 15.35
CA SER A 225 10.46 28.51 16.66
C SER A 225 8.98 28.97 16.67
N ASN A 226 8.53 29.76 15.69
CA ASN A 226 7.11 30.11 15.54
C ASN A 226 6.31 29.04 14.81
N GLY A 227 6.97 28.05 14.21
CA GLY A 227 6.38 26.99 13.43
C GLY A 227 6.33 27.27 11.93
N ASN A 228 7.01 28.31 11.43
CA ASN A 228 7.03 28.59 10.00
C ASN A 228 7.92 27.56 9.28
N PRO A 229 7.34 26.77 8.36
CA PRO A 229 8.07 25.77 7.63
C PRO A 229 8.77 26.40 6.43
N TYR A 230 9.88 25.78 6.02
CA TYR A 230 10.55 26.09 4.76
C TYR A 230 11.08 24.78 4.15
N VAL A 231 10.66 24.49 2.92
CA VAL A 231 11.17 23.35 2.16
C VAL A 231 12.62 23.62 1.75
N LEU A 232 13.53 22.72 2.12
CA LEU A 232 14.92 22.81 1.71
C LEU A 232 15.06 22.51 0.21
N PRO A 233 15.84 23.31 -0.53
CA PRO A 233 16.21 23.03 -1.92
C PRO A 233 16.78 21.62 -2.11
N GLY A 234 16.42 20.98 -3.23
CA GLY A 234 16.71 19.57 -3.48
C GLY A 234 15.64 18.61 -2.96
N SER A 235 14.71 19.08 -2.11
CA SER A 235 13.48 18.35 -1.80
C SER A 235 12.64 18.14 -3.05
N GLN A 236 12.04 16.97 -3.17
CA GLN A 236 11.10 16.64 -4.24
C GLN A 236 9.69 16.44 -3.65
N GLY A 237 8.67 16.77 -4.44
CA GLY A 237 7.28 16.50 -4.08
C GLY A 237 6.62 17.49 -3.11
N CYS A 238 7.36 18.38 -2.47
CA CYS A 238 6.78 19.44 -1.62
C CYS A 238 7.31 20.83 -1.99
N GLN A 239 6.50 21.86 -1.73
CA GLN A 239 6.86 23.26 -1.93
C GLN A 239 6.23 24.17 -0.88
N ASN A 240 6.87 25.30 -0.60
CA ASN A 240 6.27 26.37 0.17
C ASN A 240 5.00 26.85 -0.54
N TYR A 241 3.90 26.96 0.19
CA TYR A 241 2.60 27.27 -0.41
C TYR A 241 1.73 28.08 0.54
N ARG A 242 0.87 28.92 -0.03
CA ARG A 242 -0.13 29.67 0.72
C ARG A 242 -1.52 29.29 0.24
N LEU A 243 -2.27 28.61 1.10
CA LEU A 243 -3.66 28.27 0.83
C LEU A 243 -4.58 29.30 1.49
N SER A 244 -5.15 30.18 0.66
CA SER A 244 -5.94 31.34 1.11
C SER A 244 -5.11 32.25 2.04
N THR A 245 -5.44 32.31 3.32
CA THR A 245 -4.75 33.13 4.33
C THR A 245 -3.72 32.34 5.15
N ARG A 246 -3.52 31.05 4.88
CA ARG A 246 -2.63 30.18 5.65
C ARG A 246 -1.37 29.86 4.87
N ASP A 247 -0.23 30.18 5.46
CA ASP A 247 1.06 29.72 4.98
C ASP A 247 1.32 28.28 5.45
N GLY A 248 2.09 27.53 4.67
CA GLY A 248 2.37 26.12 4.92
C GLY A 248 3.17 25.47 3.80
N ILE A 249 3.11 24.15 3.75
CA ILE A 249 3.75 23.33 2.73
C ILE A 249 2.69 22.55 1.97
N LEU A 250 2.77 22.57 0.64
CA LEU A 250 1.98 21.72 -0.24
C LEU A 250 2.82 20.54 -0.68
N CYS A 251 2.36 19.33 -0.41
CA CYS A 251 3.03 18.10 -0.81
C CYS A 251 2.17 17.26 -1.76
N ARG A 252 2.73 16.88 -2.91
CA ARG A 252 2.24 15.79 -3.75
C ARG A 252 2.45 14.49 -2.97
N PHE A 253 1.40 14.01 -2.33
CA PHE A 253 1.51 13.01 -1.27
C PHE A 253 1.32 11.57 -1.76
N LEU A 254 0.61 11.43 -2.88
CA LEU A 254 0.20 10.15 -3.45
C LEU A 254 0.00 10.31 -4.95
N ASP A 255 0.53 9.37 -5.73
CA ASP A 255 0.21 9.24 -7.15
C ASP A 255 -0.77 8.11 -7.38
N TYR A 256 -1.54 8.22 -8.46
CA TYR A 256 -2.45 7.14 -8.83
C TYR A 256 -2.76 7.12 -10.32
N ASN A 257 -3.16 5.93 -10.77
CA ASN A 257 -3.87 5.73 -12.02
C ASN A 257 -5.34 5.44 -11.70
N PHE A 258 -6.22 6.24 -12.29
CA PHE A 258 -7.66 5.99 -12.21
C PHE A 258 -8.21 5.72 -13.61
N THR A 259 -8.59 4.46 -13.85
CA THR A 259 -9.25 4.03 -15.09
C THR A 259 -10.72 3.75 -14.81
N GLU A 260 -11.61 4.27 -15.64
CA GLU A 260 -13.06 4.11 -15.51
C GLU A 260 -13.72 3.91 -16.88
N ASP A 261 -14.93 3.38 -16.88
CA ASP A 261 -15.72 3.18 -18.11
C ASP A 261 -16.81 4.24 -18.34
N GLY A 262 -16.88 5.24 -17.44
CA GLY A 262 -17.88 6.33 -17.48
C GLY A 262 -19.29 5.94 -17.05
N SER A 263 -19.53 4.69 -16.61
CA SER A 263 -20.87 4.23 -16.22
C SER A 263 -21.29 4.69 -14.82
N GLN A 264 -20.38 5.24 -14.03
CA GLN A 264 -20.61 5.62 -12.62
C GLN A 264 -20.11 7.04 -12.33
N THR A 265 -20.69 7.66 -11.30
CA THR A 265 -20.33 9.04 -10.89
C THR A 265 -19.33 9.10 -9.74
N PHE A 266 -19.11 7.98 -9.05
CA PHE A 266 -18.18 7.85 -7.90
C PHE A 266 -18.36 8.94 -6.82
N SER A 267 -19.59 9.39 -6.52
CA SER A 267 -19.89 10.14 -5.27
C SER A 267 -19.74 9.29 -4.01
N ASN A 268 -19.62 7.97 -4.20
CA ASN A 268 -19.41 6.99 -3.16
C ASN A 268 -18.62 5.86 -3.83
N PRO A 269 -17.41 5.50 -3.37
CA PRO A 269 -16.77 5.83 -2.08
C PRO A 269 -16.14 7.23 -2.01
N TYR A 270 -15.72 7.62 -0.79
CA TYR A 270 -14.98 8.84 -0.50
C TYR A 270 -13.67 8.57 0.25
N LEU A 271 -12.72 9.49 0.10
CA LEU A 271 -11.39 9.54 0.70
C LEU A 271 -11.38 10.60 1.82
N TYR A 272 -10.64 10.39 2.91
CA TYR A 272 -10.42 11.40 3.95
C TYR A 272 -9.07 11.19 4.65
N THR A 273 -8.52 12.24 5.24
CA THR A 273 -7.27 12.19 6.00
C THR A 273 -7.54 11.81 7.45
N ASN A 274 -6.64 11.03 8.01
CA ASN A 274 -6.66 10.60 9.40
C ASN A 274 -5.31 10.88 10.06
N VAL A 275 -5.34 11.53 11.22
CA VAL A 275 -4.13 11.81 12.00
C VAL A 275 -4.06 10.77 13.10
N LYS A 276 -3.08 9.87 13.01
CA LYS A 276 -2.93 8.72 13.90
C LYS A 276 -2.58 9.13 15.32
N GLU A 277 -1.72 10.13 15.45
CA GLU A 277 -1.22 10.56 16.75
C GLU A 277 -2.26 11.44 17.46
N ALA A 278 -2.80 10.93 18.57
CA ALA A 278 -3.91 11.56 19.27
C ALA A 278 -3.56 12.96 19.78
N ALA A 279 -2.35 13.13 20.34
CA ALA A 279 -1.89 14.44 20.82
C ALA A 279 -1.80 15.46 19.69
N LEU A 280 -1.26 15.06 18.53
CA LEU A 280 -1.17 15.91 17.34
C LEU A 280 -2.57 16.22 16.78
N ASN A 281 -3.44 15.21 16.69
CA ASN A 281 -4.79 15.36 16.16
C ASN A 281 -5.61 16.38 16.95
N SER A 282 -5.45 16.39 18.29
CA SER A 282 -6.09 17.38 19.17
C SER A 282 -5.44 18.76 19.14
N ALA A 283 -4.15 18.86 18.81
CA ALA A 283 -3.41 20.12 18.80
C ALA A 283 -3.59 20.94 17.51
N ILE A 284 -4.00 20.31 16.41
CA ILE A 284 -4.19 20.96 15.10
C ILE A 284 -5.67 21.14 14.74
N GLY A 285 -5.99 22.25 14.08
CA GLY A 285 -7.31 22.54 13.53
C GLY A 285 -7.62 21.74 12.27
N SER A 286 -8.88 21.79 11.81
CA SER A 286 -9.31 21.08 10.60
C SER A 286 -8.60 21.59 9.34
N ALA A 287 -8.41 22.91 9.23
CA ALA A 287 -7.78 23.54 8.08
C ALA A 287 -6.24 23.45 8.08
N ASP A 288 -5.63 22.86 9.12
CA ASP A 288 -4.19 22.65 9.18
C ASP A 288 -3.73 21.50 8.29
N ILE A 289 -4.65 20.60 7.93
CA ILE A 289 -4.44 19.56 6.93
C ILE A 289 -5.59 19.65 5.93
N GLN A 290 -5.28 19.89 4.66
CA GLN A 290 -6.28 19.93 3.60
C GLN A 290 -5.81 19.11 2.41
N MET A 291 -6.71 18.35 1.79
CA MET A 291 -6.39 17.57 0.60
C MET A 291 -7.06 18.15 -0.65
N SER A 292 -6.44 17.92 -1.80
CA SER A 292 -6.98 18.24 -3.11
C SER A 292 -6.29 17.40 -4.18
N ALA A 293 -6.98 17.02 -5.25
CA ALA A 293 -6.39 16.42 -6.44
C ALA A 293 -6.22 17.43 -7.60
N ASP A 294 -6.99 18.53 -7.60
CA ASP A 294 -7.05 19.53 -8.67
C ASP A 294 -6.52 20.92 -8.25
N LEU A 295 -6.02 21.03 -7.02
CA LEU A 295 -5.54 22.26 -6.35
C LEU A 295 -6.58 23.39 -6.26
N SER A 296 -7.85 23.11 -6.59
CA SER A 296 -8.93 24.09 -6.65
C SER A 296 -10.04 23.74 -5.66
N TYR A 297 -10.39 22.47 -5.57
CA TYR A 297 -11.32 21.94 -4.59
C TYR A 297 -10.57 21.30 -3.41
N TRP A 298 -10.71 21.92 -2.24
CA TRP A 298 -10.00 21.56 -1.02
C TRP A 298 -10.96 21.04 0.05
N VAL A 299 -10.53 20.00 0.77
CA VAL A 299 -11.24 19.48 1.94
C VAL A 299 -10.31 19.34 3.12
N SER A 300 -10.77 19.92 4.22
CA SER A 300 -10.12 19.86 5.52
C SER A 300 -10.11 18.48 6.15
N LYS A 301 -9.18 18.28 7.09
CA LYS A 301 -9.06 17.10 7.96
C LYS A 301 -10.43 16.65 8.46
N GLY A 302 -10.73 15.36 8.29
CA GLY A 302 -11.97 14.74 8.76
C GLY A 302 -13.18 14.90 7.84
N ASN A 303 -13.08 15.69 6.77
CA ASN A 303 -14.14 15.79 5.76
C ASN A 303 -13.92 14.80 4.61
N SER A 304 -15.01 14.41 3.96
CA SER A 304 -15.02 13.48 2.83
C SER A 304 -14.66 14.16 1.51
N TYR A 305 -13.74 13.55 0.77
CA TYR A 305 -13.41 13.86 -0.62
C TYR A 305 -13.99 12.78 -1.54
N ASP A 306 -14.98 13.13 -2.36
CA ASP A 306 -15.56 12.16 -3.30
C ASP A 306 -14.51 11.68 -4.31
N VAL A 307 -14.48 10.38 -4.56
CA VAL A 307 -13.54 9.78 -5.52
C VAL A 307 -13.70 10.35 -6.94
N ARG A 308 -14.88 10.89 -7.28
CA ARG A 308 -15.11 11.60 -8.55
C ARG A 308 -14.11 12.72 -8.84
N TYR A 309 -13.58 13.37 -7.81
CA TYR A 309 -12.63 14.47 -7.97
C TYR A 309 -11.22 13.99 -8.32
N LEU A 310 -10.98 12.68 -8.26
CA LEU A 310 -9.75 12.06 -8.76
C LEU A 310 -9.74 11.92 -10.29
N ARG A 311 -10.89 12.11 -10.96
CA ARG A 311 -11.01 11.97 -12.41
C ARG A 311 -10.12 12.99 -13.14
N GLY A 312 -9.28 12.48 -14.05
CA GLY A 312 -8.41 13.31 -14.89
C GLY A 312 -7.23 13.95 -14.15
N GLN A 313 -7.02 13.61 -12.89
CA GLN A 313 -5.87 14.06 -12.10
C GLN A 313 -4.88 12.89 -11.92
N SER A 314 -3.63 13.20 -11.56
CA SER A 314 -2.56 12.20 -11.38
C SER A 314 -2.12 11.99 -9.94
N SER A 315 -2.48 12.91 -9.06
CA SER A 315 -1.96 12.95 -7.69
C SER A 315 -2.96 13.49 -6.70
N VAL A 316 -2.83 13.08 -5.44
CA VAL A 316 -3.46 13.74 -4.29
C VAL A 316 -2.42 14.60 -3.61
N TYR A 317 -2.72 15.88 -3.47
CA TYR A 317 -1.93 16.84 -2.75
C TYR A 317 -2.45 17.03 -1.33
N LEU A 318 -1.52 17.24 -0.40
CA LEU A 318 -1.77 17.51 0.99
C LEU A 318 -1.13 18.85 1.37
N PHE A 319 -1.96 19.81 1.75
CA PHE A 319 -1.51 21.06 2.37
C PHE A 319 -1.38 20.85 3.87
N LEU A 320 -0.23 21.23 4.42
CA LEU A 320 0.11 21.20 5.84
C LEU A 320 0.43 22.64 6.28
N SER A 321 -0.35 23.21 7.20
CA SER A 321 -0.17 24.60 7.63
C SER A 321 1.07 24.79 8.51
N SER A 322 1.53 26.02 8.69
CA SER A 322 2.56 26.35 9.70
C SER A 322 2.18 25.87 11.11
N ASN A 323 0.89 25.91 11.49
CA ASN A 323 0.48 25.40 12.80
C ASN A 323 0.66 23.87 12.90
N PHE A 324 0.46 23.11 11.82
CA PHE A 324 0.77 21.68 11.82
C PHE A 324 2.24 21.43 12.20
N PHE A 325 3.17 22.09 11.50
CA PHE A 325 4.61 21.94 11.77
C PHE A 325 5.00 22.42 13.17
N LYS A 326 4.39 23.53 13.64
CA LYS A 326 4.55 24.01 15.02
C LYS A 326 4.21 22.92 16.05
N GLN A 327 3.07 22.25 15.90
CA GLN A 327 2.64 21.23 16.84
C GLN A 327 3.50 19.97 16.76
N VAL A 328 3.94 19.57 15.55
CA VAL A 328 4.87 18.44 15.39
C VAL A 328 6.15 18.66 16.19
N VAL A 329 6.78 19.83 16.05
CA VAL A 329 8.01 20.17 16.79
C VAL A 329 7.74 20.27 18.29
N LYS A 330 6.66 20.96 18.70
CA LYS A 330 6.29 21.14 20.11
C LYS A 330 6.04 19.80 20.83
N LEU A 331 5.47 18.83 20.13
CA LEU A 331 5.17 17.49 20.66
C LEU A 331 6.36 16.52 20.56
N GLY A 332 7.49 16.93 19.99
CA GLY A 332 8.66 16.06 19.83
C GLY A 332 8.49 14.97 18.76
N LEU A 333 7.64 15.21 17.76
CA LEU A 333 7.26 14.22 16.73
C LEU A 333 8.10 14.31 15.46
N GLN A 334 9.11 15.17 15.40
CA GLN A 334 9.93 15.43 14.21
C GLN A 334 10.75 14.23 13.70
N ALA A 335 11.03 13.25 14.59
CA ALA A 335 11.74 12.02 14.23
C ALA A 335 10.81 10.90 13.71
N ARG A 336 9.47 11.13 13.70
CA ARG A 336 8.50 10.16 13.16
C ARG A 336 8.41 10.29 11.65
N LEU A 337 8.20 9.17 10.96
CA LEU A 337 7.90 9.20 9.54
C LEU A 337 6.52 9.82 9.34
N THR A 338 6.33 10.54 8.23
CA THR A 338 5.03 11.18 7.95
C THR A 338 3.88 10.18 7.86
N ARG A 339 4.14 8.96 7.37
CA ARG A 339 3.18 7.83 7.34
C ARG A 339 2.73 7.34 8.72
N ASP A 340 3.54 7.60 9.76
CA ASP A 340 3.17 7.29 11.14
C ASP A 340 2.28 8.38 11.75
N LEU A 341 2.32 9.59 11.17
CA LEU A 341 1.56 10.74 11.64
C LEU A 341 0.21 10.87 10.91
N ILE A 342 0.21 10.71 9.58
CA ILE A 342 -0.94 10.94 8.70
C ILE A 342 -1.16 9.73 7.79
N ASN A 343 -2.40 9.22 7.83
CA ASN A 343 -2.90 8.22 6.89
C ASN A 343 -4.07 8.76 6.08
N PHE A 344 -4.39 8.01 5.03
CA PHE A 344 -5.61 8.18 4.25
C PHE A 344 -6.53 7.00 4.48
N ASN A 345 -7.81 7.30 4.59
CA ASN A 345 -8.85 6.31 4.69
C ASN A 345 -9.84 6.50 3.56
N MET A 346 -10.31 5.39 3.00
CA MET A 346 -11.48 5.40 2.13
C MET A 346 -12.63 4.69 2.80
N LYS A 347 -13.83 5.20 2.54
CA LYS A 347 -15.05 4.60 3.04
C LYS A 347 -16.10 4.51 1.94
N SER A 348 -16.74 3.35 1.88
CA SER A 348 -17.97 3.16 1.11
C SER A 348 -19.16 3.48 2.01
N GLY A 349 -19.92 4.51 1.68
CA GLY A 349 -21.16 4.82 2.37
C GLY A 349 -22.26 3.78 2.13
N LEU A 350 -22.12 2.93 1.11
CA LEU A 350 -23.07 1.85 0.80
C LEU A 350 -22.81 0.58 1.62
N ALA A 351 -21.60 0.38 2.14
CA ALA A 351 -21.19 -0.83 2.85
C ALA A 351 -20.71 -0.51 4.28
N PRO A 352 -21.62 -0.24 5.23
CA PRO A 352 -21.27 0.24 6.57
C PRO A 352 -20.50 -0.78 7.43
N GLU A 353 -20.53 -2.07 7.08
CA GLU A 353 -19.90 -3.12 7.89
C GLU A 353 -18.44 -3.41 7.50
N SER A 354 -18.13 -3.32 6.20
CA SER A 354 -16.85 -3.74 5.62
C SER A 354 -16.21 -2.68 4.72
N GLY A 355 -16.94 -1.62 4.37
CA GLY A 355 -16.56 -0.57 3.42
C GLY A 355 -15.51 0.39 3.95
N TYR A 356 -14.40 -0.13 4.46
CA TYR A 356 -13.29 0.62 5.03
C TYR A 356 -11.99 0.17 4.40
N TYR A 357 -11.17 1.14 4.02
CA TYR A 357 -9.84 0.93 3.48
C TYR A 357 -8.91 1.98 4.08
N GLU A 358 -7.66 1.61 4.29
CA GLU A 358 -6.64 2.49 4.84
C GLU A 358 -5.34 2.28 4.08
N PHE A 359 -4.67 3.39 3.78
CA PHE A 359 -3.38 3.39 3.12
C PHE A 359 -2.55 4.58 3.61
N SER A 360 -1.23 4.42 3.54
CA SER A 360 -0.28 5.48 3.81
C SER A 360 0.02 6.25 2.52
N GLY A 361 0.37 7.54 2.64
CA GLY A 361 0.96 8.22 1.50
C GLY A 361 2.44 7.91 1.35
N THR A 362 2.96 8.19 0.17
CA THR A 362 4.26 7.66 -0.29
C THR A 362 5.37 8.69 -0.23
N THR A 363 5.03 9.97 -0.06
CA THR A 363 5.99 11.06 0.11
C THR A 363 6.41 11.17 1.57
N GLU A 364 7.73 11.12 1.81
CA GLU A 364 8.31 11.26 3.14
C GLU A 364 8.68 12.72 3.40
N ILE A 365 8.21 13.27 4.53
CA ILE A 365 8.55 14.63 4.99
C ILE A 365 9.40 14.50 6.25
N LYS A 366 10.68 14.85 6.13
CA LYS A 366 11.61 14.94 7.25
C LYS A 366 11.57 16.35 7.82
N ILE A 367 11.07 16.47 9.04
CA ILE A 367 10.90 17.75 9.72
C ILE A 367 12.12 17.99 10.62
N LYS A 368 12.79 19.13 10.46
CA LYS A 368 13.96 19.51 11.27
C LYS A 368 13.72 20.86 11.92
N PRO A 369 14.02 21.05 13.22
CA PRO A 369 14.05 22.39 13.79
C PRO A 369 15.18 23.20 13.14
N ARG A 370 15.04 24.53 13.07
CA ARG A 370 16.14 25.45 12.69
C ARG A 370 17.22 25.49 13.78
N GLN A 371 18.04 24.45 13.82
CA GLN A 371 19.21 24.30 14.68
C GLN A 371 20.38 23.72 13.85
N PHE A 372 21.51 23.48 14.50
CA PHE A 372 22.65 22.75 13.93
C PHE A 372 22.17 21.48 13.24
N SER A 373 22.25 21.46 11.91
CA SER A 373 21.77 20.34 11.11
C SER A 373 22.56 20.22 9.83
N VAL A 374 22.72 18.98 9.40
CA VAL A 374 23.22 18.63 8.07
C VAL A 374 22.18 17.76 7.39
N SER A 375 22.14 17.87 6.07
CA SER A 375 21.30 17.08 5.19
C SER A 375 22.10 16.59 4.00
N ILE A 376 21.78 15.37 3.56
CA ILE A 376 22.15 14.84 2.26
C ILE A 376 20.92 14.18 1.66
N LEU A 377 20.56 14.58 0.44
CA LEU A 377 19.45 14.03 -0.34
C LEU A 377 19.97 13.67 -1.73
N SER A 378 19.51 12.53 -2.27
CA SER A 378 19.69 12.25 -3.69
C SER A 378 19.03 13.37 -4.49
N SER A 379 19.73 13.91 -5.48
CA SER A 379 19.19 14.96 -6.35
C SER A 379 18.02 14.45 -7.19
N ASP A 380 17.95 13.14 -7.42
CA ASP A 380 16.85 12.47 -8.11
C ASP A 380 15.63 12.26 -7.21
N GLY A 381 15.74 12.58 -5.92
CA GLY A 381 14.63 12.53 -4.96
C GLY A 381 14.22 11.15 -4.48
N VAL A 382 15.06 10.13 -4.72
CA VAL A 382 14.77 8.72 -4.37
C VAL A 382 15.55 8.31 -3.12
N THR A 383 14.92 7.54 -2.22
CA THR A 383 15.49 7.02 -0.95
C THR A 383 16.63 6.01 -1.14
N SER A 384 16.59 5.24 -2.22
CA SER A 384 17.57 4.21 -2.56
C SER A 384 17.90 4.33 -4.04
N PRO A 385 18.75 5.30 -4.43
CA PRO A 385 19.12 5.47 -5.83
C PRO A 385 19.82 4.21 -6.34
N TYR A 386 19.47 3.78 -7.54
CA TYR A 386 20.03 2.61 -8.21
C TYR A 386 20.58 3.03 -9.57
N GLN A 387 21.75 2.51 -9.91
CA GLN A 387 22.38 2.70 -11.21
C GLN A 387 22.95 1.38 -11.70
N GLU A 388 22.94 1.20 -13.02
CA GLU A 388 23.51 0.04 -13.71
C GLU A 388 24.34 0.54 -14.89
N GLY A 389 25.44 -0.15 -15.20
CA GLY A 389 26.31 0.21 -16.32
C GLY A 389 27.29 -0.89 -16.68
N LYS A 390 27.99 -0.68 -17.79
CA LYS A 390 28.94 -1.61 -18.40
C LYS A 390 30.37 -1.25 -18.04
N VAL A 391 31.09 -2.27 -17.59
CA VAL A 391 32.53 -2.21 -17.33
C VAL A 391 33.29 -1.87 -18.61
N GLY A 392 34.21 -0.92 -18.49
CA GLY A 392 35.02 -0.36 -19.58
C GLY A 392 34.35 0.76 -20.37
N GLN A 393 33.11 1.14 -20.07
CA GLN A 393 32.34 2.11 -20.85
C GLN A 393 31.73 3.22 -20.00
N ASP A 394 31.10 2.86 -18.90
CA ASP A 394 30.23 3.78 -18.16
C ASP A 394 30.88 4.34 -16.89
N VAL A 395 30.37 5.48 -16.43
CA VAL A 395 30.62 6.00 -15.08
C VAL A 395 29.27 6.09 -14.38
N LEU A 396 29.10 5.37 -13.27
CA LEU A 396 27.85 5.43 -12.51
C LEU A 396 27.90 6.69 -11.65
N SER A 397 26.93 7.59 -11.82
CA SER A 397 26.87 8.85 -11.09
C SER A 397 25.65 8.89 -10.17
N PHE A 398 25.91 9.18 -8.90
CA PHE A 398 24.89 9.37 -7.87
C PHE A 398 24.92 10.84 -7.43
N PRO A 399 24.03 11.70 -7.95
CA PRO A 399 24.01 13.11 -7.62
C PRO A 399 23.34 13.34 -6.26
N TYR A 400 23.90 14.24 -5.46
CA TYR A 400 23.43 14.60 -4.13
C TYR A 400 23.37 16.12 -3.93
N ASN A 401 22.33 16.56 -3.21
CA ASN A 401 22.22 17.89 -2.65
C ASN A 401 22.50 17.81 -1.15
N ILE A 402 23.42 18.65 -0.68
CA ILE A 402 23.81 18.75 0.72
C ILE A 402 23.40 20.13 1.23
N SER A 403 22.96 20.18 2.48
CA SER A 403 22.84 21.46 3.18
C SER A 403 23.37 21.37 4.60
N ASP A 404 23.92 22.48 5.08
CA ASP A 404 24.26 22.67 6.48
C ASP A 404 23.59 23.95 6.99
N SER A 405 23.02 23.88 8.19
CA SER A 405 22.30 24.97 8.82
C SER A 405 22.69 25.11 10.28
N GLY A 406 22.84 26.35 10.75
CA GLY A 406 23.15 26.69 12.14
C GLY A 406 23.31 28.20 12.34
N PRO A 407 23.63 28.66 13.56
CA PRO A 407 23.98 30.05 13.84
C PRO A 407 25.13 30.56 12.95
N ALA A 408 26.04 29.65 12.62
CA ALA A 408 27.04 29.80 11.57
C ALA A 408 27.05 28.53 10.71
N SER A 409 27.71 28.61 9.56
CA SER A 409 28.05 27.43 8.76
C SER A 409 28.98 26.50 9.55
N ALA A 410 28.87 25.19 9.33
CA ALA A 410 29.75 24.22 9.98
C ALA A 410 31.23 24.53 9.67
N ASP A 411 32.14 24.39 10.63
CA ASP A 411 33.58 24.56 10.39
C ASP A 411 34.15 23.41 9.55
N LEU A 412 33.64 22.19 9.78
CA LEU A 412 33.99 21.00 9.01
C LEU A 412 32.72 20.42 8.38
N LEU A 413 32.83 19.97 7.12
CA LEU A 413 31.79 19.21 6.45
C LEU A 413 32.40 17.95 5.87
N GLU A 414 32.28 16.86 6.61
CA GLU A 414 32.95 15.58 6.33
C GLU A 414 32.01 14.65 5.55
N ILE A 415 32.51 14.01 4.50
CA ILE A 415 31.83 12.95 3.75
C ILE A 415 32.59 11.64 3.90
N ALA A 416 31.88 10.56 4.19
CA ALA A 416 32.42 9.21 4.24
C ALA A 416 31.53 8.25 3.46
N VAL A 417 32.14 7.25 2.82
CA VAL A 417 31.46 6.19 2.06
C VAL A 417 31.82 4.84 2.65
N ALA A 418 30.81 3.98 2.81
CA ALA A 418 30.97 2.60 3.26
C ALA A 418 30.17 1.66 2.36
N GLN A 419 30.71 0.48 2.09
CA GLN A 419 29.97 -0.61 1.44
C GLN A 419 29.26 -1.49 2.48
N ASP A 420 28.08 -1.99 2.17
CA ASP A 420 27.28 -2.78 3.11
C ASP A 420 27.76 -4.23 3.23
N THR A 421 28.38 -4.74 2.16
CA THR A 421 28.81 -6.15 2.08
C THR A 421 30.26 -6.31 1.66
N GLY A 422 30.93 -7.32 2.21
CA GLY A 422 32.36 -7.57 1.98
C GLY A 422 33.27 -6.49 2.57
N THR A 423 34.52 -6.45 2.13
CA THR A 423 35.51 -5.44 2.56
C THR A 423 36.02 -4.62 1.37
N PRO A 424 36.30 -3.31 1.56
CA PRO A 424 37.01 -2.50 0.58
C PRO A 424 38.41 -3.05 0.29
N ASP A 425 38.84 -2.93 -0.96
CA ASP A 425 40.16 -3.38 -1.41
C ASP A 425 41.04 -2.17 -1.71
N GLN A 426 42.10 -2.00 -0.92
CA GLN A 426 42.98 -0.82 -0.94
C GLN A 426 42.22 0.52 -0.80
N GLY A 427 41.02 0.50 -0.20
CA GLY A 427 40.13 1.65 -0.07
C GLY A 427 39.14 1.86 -1.22
N ARG A 428 39.18 1.04 -2.28
CA ARG A 428 38.18 1.04 -3.36
C ARG A 428 36.94 0.26 -2.93
N CYS A 429 35.77 0.63 -3.46
CA CYS A 429 34.56 -0.16 -3.22
C CYS A 429 34.67 -1.49 -3.97
N THR A 430 34.42 -2.60 -3.29
CA THR A 430 34.53 -3.93 -3.90
C THR A 430 33.15 -4.45 -4.29
N PHE A 431 32.96 -4.75 -5.57
CA PHE A 431 31.70 -5.27 -6.10
C PHE A 431 31.78 -6.80 -6.23
N TYR A 432 30.66 -7.48 -5.99
CA TYR A 432 30.64 -8.93 -5.88
C TYR A 432 29.56 -9.56 -6.78
N PRO A 433 29.75 -10.80 -7.26
CA PRO A 433 28.68 -11.54 -7.92
C PRO A 433 27.46 -11.70 -6.99
N PRO A 434 26.22 -11.68 -7.52
CA PRO A 434 25.02 -11.83 -6.71
C PRO A 434 25.07 -13.08 -5.81
N GLY A 435 24.94 -12.86 -4.49
CA GLY A 435 24.96 -13.92 -3.48
C GLY A 435 26.34 -14.48 -3.12
N GLN A 436 27.45 -13.92 -3.63
CA GLN A 436 28.81 -14.41 -3.36
C GLN A 436 29.75 -13.32 -2.85
N PHE A 437 30.02 -13.29 -1.55
CA PHE A 437 30.84 -12.24 -0.91
C PHE A 437 32.28 -12.66 -0.64
N LYS A 438 32.87 -13.49 -1.51
CA LYS A 438 34.26 -13.96 -1.33
C LYS A 438 35.24 -12.95 -1.90
N SER A 439 36.29 -12.64 -1.14
CA SER A 439 37.29 -11.62 -1.49
C SER A 439 38.02 -11.90 -2.80
N ASP A 440 38.19 -13.16 -3.20
CA ASP A 440 38.84 -13.56 -4.47
C ASP A 440 37.97 -13.34 -5.70
N LYS A 441 36.67 -13.06 -5.51
CA LYS A 441 35.68 -12.74 -6.56
C LYS A 441 35.29 -11.27 -6.58
N GLY A 442 35.83 -10.48 -5.65
CA GLY A 442 35.58 -9.05 -5.56
C GLY A 442 36.25 -8.29 -6.70
N VAL A 443 35.56 -7.30 -7.25
CA VAL A 443 36.06 -6.38 -8.29
C VAL A 443 36.20 -4.99 -7.67
N PRO A 444 37.43 -4.46 -7.49
CA PRO A 444 37.65 -3.17 -6.87
C PRO A 444 37.36 -2.02 -7.86
N ILE A 445 36.35 -1.22 -7.56
CA ILE A 445 35.92 -0.08 -8.37
C ILE A 445 36.34 1.23 -7.69
N PRO A 446 37.12 2.09 -8.37
CA PRO A 446 37.51 3.39 -7.84
C PRO A 446 36.29 4.33 -7.78
N ILE A 447 36.26 5.15 -6.74
CA ILE A 447 35.20 6.11 -6.51
C ILE A 447 35.76 7.52 -6.34
N ARG A 448 35.00 8.52 -6.77
CA ARG A 448 35.35 9.94 -6.64
C ARG A 448 34.14 10.79 -6.29
N LEU A 449 34.40 11.89 -5.60
CA LEU A 449 33.46 13.00 -5.46
C LEU A 449 33.70 13.98 -6.60
N THR A 450 32.65 14.37 -7.30
CA THR A 450 32.67 15.41 -8.35
C THR A 450 31.83 16.61 -7.89
N PHE A 451 32.41 17.80 -7.85
CA PHE A 451 31.70 19.03 -7.46
C PHE A 451 32.41 20.30 -7.97
N ASP A 452 31.71 21.43 -7.95
CA ASP A 452 32.33 22.72 -8.25
C ASP A 452 33.13 23.23 -7.05
N SER A 453 34.41 23.53 -7.26
CA SER A 453 35.30 24.05 -6.23
C SER A 453 35.68 25.50 -6.49
N THR A 454 35.65 26.32 -5.44
CA THR A 454 36.23 27.66 -5.39
C THR A 454 37.76 27.67 -5.49
N LEU A 455 38.42 26.55 -5.16
CA LEU A 455 39.87 26.40 -5.20
C LEU A 455 40.34 25.73 -6.51
N HIS A 456 39.55 24.82 -7.07
CA HIS A 456 39.97 23.97 -8.19
C HIS A 456 39.12 24.11 -9.47
N GLY A 457 38.05 24.90 -9.45
CA GLY A 457 37.18 25.14 -10.61
C GLY A 457 35.99 24.19 -10.72
N THR A 458 35.27 24.30 -11.82
CA THR A 458 34.05 23.53 -12.11
C THR A 458 34.35 22.06 -12.40
N GLY A 459 33.53 21.15 -11.86
CA GLY A 459 33.68 19.70 -12.06
C GLY A 459 34.97 19.11 -11.45
N TYR A 460 35.46 19.69 -10.34
CA TYR A 460 36.61 19.16 -9.62
C TYR A 460 36.32 17.73 -9.13
N GLN A 461 37.29 16.84 -9.36
CA GLN A 461 37.21 15.43 -8.99
C GLN A 461 38.19 15.12 -7.86
N HIS A 462 37.67 14.55 -6.77
CA HIS A 462 38.46 14.13 -5.62
C HIS A 462 38.28 12.63 -5.36
N ALA A 463 39.36 11.87 -5.34
CA ALA A 463 39.29 10.44 -5.01
C ALA A 463 38.84 10.25 -3.55
N ILE A 464 37.89 9.37 -3.31
CA ILE A 464 37.41 9.01 -1.97
C ILE A 464 37.53 7.51 -1.76
N ARG A 465 37.48 7.08 -0.48
CA ARG A 465 37.63 5.68 -0.09
C ARG A 465 36.31 5.11 0.42
N CYS A 466 36.11 3.82 0.21
CA CYS A 466 34.94 3.06 0.62
C CYS A 466 35.08 2.42 2.02
N ASP A 467 36.12 2.82 2.76
CA ASP A 467 36.49 2.30 4.09
C ASP A 467 36.07 3.23 5.23
N ASN A 468 35.07 4.08 4.98
CA ASN A 468 34.53 5.06 5.92
C ASN A 468 35.54 6.13 6.37
N THR A 469 36.63 6.33 5.62
CA THR A 469 37.57 7.44 5.86
C THR A 469 36.89 8.78 5.49
N PRO A 470 36.77 9.73 6.43
CA PRO A 470 36.13 11.01 6.16
C PRO A 470 37.00 11.93 5.29
N VAL A 471 36.35 12.67 4.39
CA VAL A 471 36.94 13.74 3.58
C VAL A 471 36.22 15.05 3.91
N ASP A 472 36.96 16.07 4.35
CA ASP A 472 36.40 17.41 4.56
C ASP A 472 36.27 18.17 3.25
N ILE A 473 35.05 18.27 2.73
CA ILE A 473 34.77 18.94 1.44
C ILE A 473 34.88 20.47 1.54
N ARG A 474 34.87 21.05 2.75
CA ARG A 474 35.16 22.48 2.92
C ARG A 474 36.64 22.80 2.69
N ALA A 475 37.54 21.96 3.20
CA ALA A 475 38.96 22.09 2.92
C ALA A 475 39.28 21.98 1.41
N LEU A 476 38.44 21.26 0.66
CA LEU A 476 38.50 21.16 -0.80
C LEU A 476 37.82 22.32 -1.55
N GLY A 477 37.28 23.30 -0.81
CA GLY A 477 36.70 24.52 -1.37
C GLY A 477 35.37 24.34 -2.07
N ILE A 478 34.52 23.40 -1.64
CA ILE A 478 33.19 23.19 -2.26
C ILE A 478 32.41 24.51 -2.37
N ARG A 479 31.87 24.78 -3.57
CA ARG A 479 31.14 26.00 -3.89
C ARG A 479 29.66 25.86 -3.53
N ASP A 480 29.07 26.95 -3.04
CA ASP A 480 27.63 27.02 -2.82
C ASP A 480 26.89 26.80 -4.17
N SER A 481 25.92 25.88 -4.19
CA SER A 481 25.09 25.61 -5.39
C SER A 481 24.04 26.70 -5.64
N GLN A 482 23.75 27.50 -4.62
CA GLN A 482 22.84 28.65 -4.69
C GLN A 482 23.16 29.65 -3.56
N PRO A 483 22.59 30.88 -3.59
CA PRO A 483 22.83 31.87 -2.55
C PRO A 483 22.50 31.32 -1.14
N PRO A 484 23.38 31.52 -0.15
CA PRO A 484 23.09 31.14 1.23
C PRO A 484 21.82 31.81 1.75
N LEU A 485 21.02 31.05 2.49
CA LEU A 485 19.80 31.56 3.11
C LEU A 485 20.11 32.04 4.53
N ALA A 486 20.21 33.34 4.71
CA ALA A 486 20.20 33.93 6.05
C ALA A 486 18.79 33.85 6.65
N TRP A 487 18.70 33.49 7.92
CA TRP A 487 17.43 33.44 8.64
C TRP A 487 17.57 34.06 10.03
N THR A 488 16.48 34.66 10.48
CA THR A 488 16.30 35.11 11.86
C THR A 488 15.14 34.30 12.42
N ASP A 489 15.42 33.49 13.42
CA ASP A 489 14.40 32.81 14.18
C ASP A 489 13.60 33.85 14.99
N PRO A 490 12.29 33.66 15.18
CA PRO A 490 11.44 34.56 15.96
C PRO A 490 11.94 34.91 17.36
N ASN A 491 12.75 34.06 18.00
CA ASN A 491 13.38 34.36 19.29
C ASN A 491 14.54 35.37 19.18
N GLY A 492 14.90 35.79 17.96
CA GLY A 492 15.99 36.71 17.65
C GLY A 492 17.29 36.05 17.22
N ASP A 493 17.38 34.71 17.31
CA ASP A 493 18.57 33.97 16.90
C ASP A 493 18.77 34.10 15.39
N LYS A 494 20.00 34.41 14.99
CA LYS A 494 20.36 34.50 13.58
C LYS A 494 21.13 33.26 13.18
N GLY A 495 20.95 32.85 11.93
CA GLY A 495 21.72 31.78 11.35
C GLY A 495 21.76 31.83 9.83
N ILE A 496 22.42 30.83 9.28
CA ILE A 496 22.63 30.69 7.84
C ILE A 496 22.46 29.22 7.46
N THR A 497 21.82 29.01 6.32
CA THR A 497 21.78 27.72 5.65
C THR A 497 22.54 27.82 4.34
N ARG A 498 23.51 26.93 4.13
CA ARG A 498 24.25 26.81 2.88
C ARG A 498 23.89 25.51 2.17
N PHE A 499 24.14 25.50 0.87
CA PHE A 499 23.70 24.43 -0.03
C PHE A 499 24.82 24.09 -0.98
N TYR A 500 25.03 22.80 -1.20
CA TYR A 500 26.06 22.28 -2.09
C TYR A 500 25.46 21.18 -2.96
N SER A 501 26.06 20.98 -4.13
CA SER A 501 25.73 19.86 -5.00
C SER A 501 27.03 19.12 -5.33
N LEU A 502 26.97 17.80 -5.26
CA LEU A 502 28.07 16.92 -5.63
C LEU A 502 27.54 15.63 -6.24
N ALA A 503 28.40 14.88 -6.91
CA ALA A 503 28.10 13.52 -7.31
C ALA A 503 29.13 12.55 -6.71
N LEU A 504 28.66 11.39 -6.27
CA LEU A 504 29.51 10.23 -6.03
C LEU A 504 29.56 9.41 -7.32
N GLU A 505 30.75 9.30 -7.90
CA GLU A 505 30.95 8.57 -9.15
C GLU A 505 31.74 7.29 -8.92
N PHE A 506 31.29 6.21 -9.57
CA PHE A 506 32.01 4.94 -9.68
C PHE A 506 32.52 4.82 -11.10
N ASP A 507 33.84 4.84 -11.26
CA ASP A 507 34.48 4.86 -12.58
C ASP A 507 34.69 3.43 -13.09
N LEU A 508 33.78 2.96 -13.95
CA LEU A 508 33.90 1.63 -14.56
C LEU A 508 34.84 1.64 -15.77
N THR A 509 35.38 2.79 -16.17
CA THR A 509 36.33 2.90 -17.29
C THR A 509 37.77 2.65 -16.86
N ASP A 510 38.06 2.67 -15.56
CA ASP A 510 39.39 2.42 -15.01
C ASP A 510 39.88 1.00 -15.40
N PRO A 511 41.05 0.84 -16.04
CA PRO A 511 41.56 -0.47 -16.45
C PRO A 511 41.66 -1.50 -15.32
N ALA A 512 41.80 -1.06 -14.07
CA ALA A 512 41.85 -1.93 -12.91
C ALA A 512 40.53 -2.69 -12.67
N VAL A 513 39.38 -2.16 -13.11
CA VAL A 513 38.08 -2.83 -12.92
C VAL A 513 37.91 -4.07 -13.78
N GLN A 514 38.80 -4.32 -14.75
CA GLN A 514 38.82 -5.54 -15.55
C GLN A 514 39.41 -6.75 -14.79
N ARG A 515 39.83 -6.56 -13.54
CA ARG A 515 40.46 -7.58 -12.71
C ARG A 515 39.77 -7.68 -11.35
N THR A 516 39.75 -8.88 -10.78
CA THR A 516 39.38 -9.11 -9.39
C THR A 516 40.47 -8.63 -8.44
N SER A 517 40.19 -8.56 -7.13
CA SER A 517 41.14 -8.15 -6.08
C SER A 517 42.41 -8.98 -6.00
N ASN A 518 42.43 -10.21 -6.55
CA ASN A 518 43.64 -11.04 -6.68
C ASN A 518 44.30 -10.97 -8.07
N GLY A 519 43.84 -10.08 -8.95
CA GLY A 519 44.47 -9.75 -10.23
C GLY A 519 44.03 -10.58 -11.44
N TRP A 520 43.05 -11.49 -11.30
CA TRP A 520 42.54 -12.31 -12.41
C TRP A 520 41.48 -11.58 -13.24
N PRO A 521 41.40 -11.81 -14.56
CA PRO A 521 40.29 -11.33 -15.36
C PRO A 521 38.98 -12.01 -14.92
N TRP A 522 37.86 -11.33 -15.14
CA TRP A 522 36.54 -11.82 -14.77
C TRP A 522 35.48 -11.48 -15.83
N GLU A 523 34.37 -12.20 -15.79
CA GLU A 523 33.19 -11.99 -16.63
C GLU A 523 31.93 -12.18 -15.80
N GLY A 524 30.86 -11.47 -16.14
CA GLY A 524 29.55 -11.60 -15.51
C GLY A 524 28.99 -10.30 -14.97
N VAL A 525 28.13 -10.41 -13.97
CA VAL A 525 27.48 -9.27 -13.29
C VAL A 525 27.99 -9.21 -11.86
N VAL A 526 28.33 -8.01 -11.41
CA VAL A 526 28.69 -7.73 -10.02
C VAL A 526 27.80 -6.60 -9.50
N GLN A 527 27.52 -6.62 -8.20
CA GLN A 527 26.67 -5.64 -7.53
C GLN A 527 27.27 -5.24 -6.18
N GLN A 528 26.87 -4.06 -5.71
CA GLN A 528 27.19 -3.57 -4.37
C GLN A 528 26.09 -2.59 -3.93
N SER A 529 25.87 -2.51 -2.62
CA SER A 529 25.13 -1.44 -1.96
C SER A 529 26.02 -0.78 -0.90
N GLY A 530 25.69 0.44 -0.51
CA GLY A 530 26.48 1.17 0.46
C GLY A 530 25.77 2.39 1.02
N THR A 531 26.45 3.03 1.97
CA THR A 531 25.98 4.20 2.68
C THR A 531 26.96 5.36 2.48
N ILE A 532 26.44 6.51 2.05
CA ILE A 532 27.13 7.79 2.10
C ILE A 532 26.68 8.56 3.34
N THR A 533 27.63 9.05 4.13
CA THR A 533 27.38 9.81 5.36
C THR A 533 27.96 11.20 5.23
N VAL A 534 27.19 12.22 5.64
CA VAL A 534 27.67 13.60 5.76
C VAL A 534 27.58 14.04 7.21
N LYS A 535 28.65 14.64 7.73
CA LYS A 535 28.74 15.12 9.10
C LYS A 535 29.23 16.56 9.14
N GLY A 536 28.47 17.42 9.81
CA GLY A 536 28.88 18.79 10.13
C GLY A 536 29.46 18.87 11.53
N THR A 537 30.53 19.63 11.72
CA THR A 537 31.06 19.99 13.04
C THR A 537 31.12 21.51 13.17
N TRP A 538 30.55 22.04 14.27
CA TRP A 538 30.61 23.44 14.66
C TRP A 538 31.46 23.55 15.93
N ARG A 539 32.42 24.47 15.96
CA ARG A 539 33.41 24.62 17.04
C ARG A 539 33.26 25.92 17.82
#